data_AF-A0A1I7TSS8-F1
#
_entry.id   AF-A0A1I7TSS8-F1
#
_cell.length_a   1.000
_cell.length_b   1.000
_cell.length_c   1.000
_cell.angle_alpha   90.00
_cell.angle_beta   90.00
_cell.angle_gamma   90.00
#
_symmetry.space_group_name_H-M   'P 1'
#
loop_
_entity.id
_entity.type
_entity.pdbx_description
1 polymer ?
#
loop_
_entity_poly.entity_id
_entity_poly.type
_entity_poly.pdbx_seq_one_letter_code
_entity_poly.pdbx_strand_id
1 'polypeptide(L)'
;MTTYSPCIHDENIDYDSSFELVDEEKIDTLDDTKSESFQFVSSKGETTNEVNIDSNENSIPIVTSIVGKWKPVSSKNLETYCKSQQLGELAEMAWKHGIVCYEVKDGIVHVHTELLDKKLNFNTFNLGVRIEKGQSSVICRIENNKLNTFCTKLIDGTELWRVERFIQNGKLVILNQFGEIKCERYYERIV
;
A
#
# COMPACT_ATOMS: atom_id res chain seq x y z
N MET A 1 -11.55 7.61 -33.17
CA MET A 1 -12.82 7.50 -32.42
C MET A 1 -12.95 6.07 -31.94
N THR A 2 -12.73 5.82 -30.65
CA THR A 2 -13.45 4.87 -29.78
C THR A 2 -12.77 4.86 -28.41
N THR A 3 -13.54 5.28 -27.41
CA THR A 3 -13.27 5.33 -25.97
C THR A 3 -13.33 3.94 -25.34
N TYR A 4 -12.47 3.67 -24.35
CA TYR A 4 -12.72 2.61 -23.37
C TYR A 4 -12.42 3.12 -21.96
N SER A 5 -13.50 3.29 -21.21
CA SER A 5 -13.55 3.37 -19.75
C SER A 5 -14.36 2.17 -19.27
N PRO A 6 -14.06 1.57 -18.11
CA PRO A 6 -15.10 0.93 -17.34
C PRO A 6 -15.08 1.41 -15.89
N CYS A 7 -15.96 2.35 -15.57
CA CYS A 7 -16.69 2.31 -14.31
C CYS A 7 -17.80 1.27 -14.45
N ILE A 8 -17.88 0.31 -13.53
CA ILE A 8 -19.07 -0.50 -13.35
C ILE A 8 -19.55 -0.21 -11.93
N HIS A 9 -20.64 0.54 -11.83
CA HIS A 9 -21.49 0.59 -10.64
C HIS A 9 -22.22 -0.76 -10.54
N ASP A 10 -22.13 -1.41 -9.39
CA ASP A 10 -23.00 -2.54 -9.04
C ASP A 10 -24.19 -1.98 -8.26
N GLU A 11 -25.40 -2.12 -8.80
CA GLU A 11 -26.66 -1.54 -8.30
C GLU A 11 -27.40 -2.46 -7.31
N ASN A 12 -26.75 -3.46 -6.73
CA ASN A 12 -27.41 -4.43 -5.83
C ASN A 12 -26.75 -4.56 -4.46
N ILE A 13 -26.62 -3.44 -3.72
CA ILE A 13 -26.37 -3.55 -2.28
C ILE A 13 -27.42 -2.78 -1.50
N ASP A 14 -28.39 -3.55 -1.02
CA ASP A 14 -29.39 -3.17 -0.03
C ASP A 14 -28.71 -3.11 1.34
N TYR A 15 -28.39 -1.91 1.83
CA TYR A 15 -27.84 -1.69 3.16
C TYR A 15 -28.96 -1.34 4.14
N ASP A 16 -29.89 -2.28 4.35
CA ASP A 16 -30.67 -2.34 5.59
C ASP A 16 -29.89 -3.18 6.61
N SER A 17 -29.13 -2.49 7.45
CA SER A 17 -28.67 -3.07 8.71
C SER A 17 -28.46 -1.94 9.72
N SER A 18 -29.50 -1.83 10.55
CA SER A 18 -29.50 -1.14 11.81
C SER A 18 -28.29 -1.55 12.65
N PHE A 19 -27.55 -0.59 13.20
CA PHE A 19 -26.54 -0.86 14.21
C PHE A 19 -26.92 -0.14 15.51
N GLU A 20 -27.16 -0.95 16.54
CA GLU A 20 -27.41 -0.51 17.91
C GLU A 20 -26.14 0.13 18.50
N LEU A 21 -26.33 1.24 19.21
CA LEU A 21 -25.31 1.89 20.03
C LEU A 21 -25.05 1.00 21.25
N VAL A 22 -23.77 0.67 21.49
CA VAL A 22 -23.35 0.10 22.77
C VAL A 22 -22.40 1.09 23.43
N ASP A 23 -22.77 1.50 24.64
CA ASP A 23 -22.14 2.54 25.44
C ASP A 23 -20.72 2.20 25.90
N GLU A 24 -20.00 3.28 26.15
CA GLU A 24 -18.61 3.41 26.58
C GLU A 24 -18.28 2.70 27.90
N GLU A 25 -17.14 2.00 27.94
CA GLU A 25 -16.42 1.77 29.21
C GLU A 25 -15.01 2.35 29.16
N LYS A 26 -14.73 3.14 30.19
CA LYS A 26 -13.50 3.87 30.49
C LYS A 26 -12.34 2.91 30.76
N ILE A 27 -11.17 3.21 30.19
CA ILE A 27 -9.89 2.71 30.71
C ILE A 27 -8.97 3.89 30.95
N ASP A 28 -8.44 3.91 32.17
CA ASP A 28 -7.72 4.99 32.82
C ASP A 28 -6.42 5.43 32.11
N THR A 29 -6.16 6.71 32.30
CA THR A 29 -4.93 7.46 32.00
C THR A 29 -3.66 6.79 32.54
N LEU A 30 -2.64 6.64 31.69
CA LEU A 30 -1.24 6.59 32.11
C LEU A 30 -0.38 7.47 31.18
N ASP A 31 0.26 8.44 31.81
CA ASP A 31 1.11 9.46 31.22
C ASP A 31 2.57 8.97 31.11
N ASP A 32 3.26 9.61 30.17
CA ASP A 32 4.69 9.90 30.13
C ASP A 32 5.76 8.83 29.82
N THR A 33 6.34 9.04 28.63
CA THR A 33 7.79 9.05 28.33
C THR A 33 8.65 7.94 28.94
N LYS A 34 8.76 6.81 28.22
CA LYS A 34 10.00 6.00 28.16
C LYS A 34 10.04 5.15 26.90
N SER A 35 10.94 5.49 26.00
CA SER A 35 11.38 4.64 24.90
C SER A 35 12.20 3.50 25.51
N GLU A 36 11.61 2.31 25.62
CA GLU A 36 12.31 1.12 26.11
C GLU A 36 12.82 0.29 24.94
N SER A 37 14.12 0.38 24.70
CA SER A 37 14.88 -0.52 23.84
C SER A 37 14.91 -1.91 24.46
N PHE A 38 14.17 -2.86 23.90
CA PHE A 38 14.22 -4.25 24.38
C PHE A 38 15.55 -4.90 23.96
N GLN A 39 16.45 -5.11 24.93
CA GLN A 39 17.65 -5.92 24.76
C GLN A 39 17.42 -7.30 25.37
N PHE A 40 17.39 -8.33 24.52
CA PHE A 40 17.46 -9.72 24.99
C PHE A 40 18.92 -10.06 25.32
N VAL A 41 19.23 -10.32 26.58
CA VAL A 41 20.54 -10.83 27.02
C VAL A 41 20.39 -12.31 27.36
N SER A 42 20.98 -13.19 26.53
CA SER A 42 21.17 -14.60 26.84
C SER A 42 22.59 -14.80 27.37
N SER A 43 22.74 -15.04 28.67
CA SER A 43 24.02 -15.28 29.31
C SER A 43 24.40 -16.77 29.29
N LYS A 44 25.21 -17.15 28.29
CA LYS A 44 26.17 -18.26 28.42
C LYS A 44 27.45 -17.94 27.63
N GLY A 45 28.53 -17.63 28.37
CA GLY A 45 29.93 -17.84 27.97
C GLY A 45 30.53 -16.85 26.96
N GLU A 46 31.50 -16.06 27.44
CA GLU A 46 32.65 -15.46 26.73
C GLU A 46 32.50 -15.15 25.23
N THR A 47 32.02 -13.94 24.92
CA THR A 47 32.68 -12.92 24.06
C THR A 47 31.65 -11.82 23.80
N THR A 48 31.88 -10.61 24.35
CA THR A 48 31.10 -9.43 24.00
C THR A 48 31.49 -8.96 22.61
N ASN A 49 30.78 -9.46 21.59
CA ASN A 49 30.67 -8.74 20.33
C ASN A 49 29.59 -7.69 20.52
N GLU A 50 29.98 -6.41 20.50
CA GLU A 50 29.04 -5.31 20.32
C GLU A 50 28.39 -5.46 18.94
N VAL A 51 27.23 -6.09 18.90
CA VAL A 51 26.39 -6.08 17.70
C VAL A 51 25.75 -4.70 17.65
N ASN A 52 26.38 -3.80 16.89
CA ASN A 52 25.75 -2.58 16.45
C ASN A 52 24.56 -3.00 15.57
N ILE A 53 23.37 -3.06 16.16
CA ILE A 53 22.12 -3.23 15.40
C ILE A 53 21.90 -1.88 14.72
N ASP A 54 22.60 -1.67 13.61
CA ASP A 54 22.09 -0.79 12.57
C ASP A 54 20.66 -1.26 12.32
N SER A 55 19.70 -0.39 12.62
CA SER A 55 18.26 -0.58 12.38
C SER A 55 18.07 -0.90 10.90
N ASN A 56 18.21 -2.17 10.55
CA ASN A 56 18.23 -2.62 9.18
C ASN A 56 16.76 -2.71 8.76
N GLU A 57 16.16 -1.58 8.39
CA GLU A 57 14.78 -1.51 7.91
C GLU A 57 14.54 -2.49 6.75
N ASN A 58 15.60 -2.86 6.02
CA ASN A 58 15.60 -3.88 4.98
C ASN A 58 15.38 -5.32 5.49
N SER A 59 15.43 -5.57 6.80
CA SER A 59 15.26 -6.90 7.39
C SER A 59 13.79 -7.30 7.61
N ILE A 60 12.89 -6.33 7.74
CA ILE A 60 11.45 -6.61 7.93
C ILE A 60 10.82 -6.89 6.56
N PRO A 61 10.16 -8.04 6.36
CA PRO A 61 9.48 -8.36 5.11
C PRO A 61 8.45 -7.29 4.71
N ILE A 62 8.42 -6.93 3.43
CA ILE A 62 7.53 -5.88 2.91
C ILE A 62 6.06 -6.15 3.18
N VAL A 63 5.64 -7.41 3.17
CA VAL A 63 4.26 -7.81 3.49
C VAL A 63 3.87 -7.55 4.93
N THR A 64 4.85 -7.42 5.82
CA THR A 64 4.63 -7.03 7.21
C THR A 64 4.76 -5.53 7.36
N SER A 65 5.84 -4.94 6.81
CA SER A 65 6.14 -3.52 7.01
C SER A 65 5.21 -2.59 6.23
N ILE A 66 4.55 -3.02 5.16
CA ILE A 66 3.60 -2.19 4.41
C ILE A 66 2.23 -2.06 5.09
N VAL A 67 1.86 -3.01 5.97
CA VAL A 67 0.53 -3.04 6.61
C VAL A 67 0.32 -1.78 7.44
N GLY A 68 -0.88 -1.18 7.33
CA GLY A 68 -1.26 0.05 8.03
C GLY A 68 -1.77 1.14 7.10
N LYS A 69 -1.94 2.33 7.67
CA LYS A 69 -2.44 3.52 6.98
C LYS A 69 -1.31 4.50 6.68
N TRP A 70 -1.30 5.04 5.46
CA TRP A 70 -0.22 5.85 4.94
C TRP A 70 -0.73 7.15 4.32
N LYS A 71 -0.30 8.28 4.85
CA LYS A 71 -0.67 9.61 4.36
C LYS A 71 0.37 10.09 3.34
N PRO A 72 -0.04 10.59 2.16
CA PRO A 72 0.89 11.14 1.18
C PRO A 72 1.54 12.40 1.72
N VAL A 73 2.85 12.53 1.53
CA VAL A 73 3.63 13.72 1.96
C VAL A 73 4.30 14.45 0.81
N SER A 74 4.70 13.73 -0.23
CA SER A 74 5.25 14.35 -1.44
C SER A 74 5.11 13.42 -2.64
N SER A 75 5.16 14.01 -3.83
CA SER A 75 5.14 13.25 -5.08
C SER A 75 5.92 13.98 -6.17
N LYS A 76 6.60 13.22 -7.03
CA LYS A 76 7.23 13.69 -8.26
C LYS A 76 6.36 13.27 -9.45
N ASN A 77 6.16 14.18 -10.40
CA ASN A 77 5.39 13.96 -11.63
C ASN A 77 3.92 13.55 -11.44
N LEU A 78 3.31 13.82 -10.28
CA LEU A 78 1.93 13.42 -10.00
C LEU A 78 0.93 14.02 -10.99
N GLU A 79 1.02 15.32 -11.24
CA GLU A 79 0.09 16.01 -12.15
C GLU A 79 0.17 15.47 -13.58
N THR A 80 1.40 15.28 -14.10
CA THR A 80 1.64 14.68 -15.42
C THR A 80 1.06 13.26 -15.48
N TYR A 81 1.25 12.48 -14.42
CA TYR A 81 0.71 11.12 -14.34
C TYR A 81 -0.83 11.13 -14.34
N CYS A 82 -1.48 11.92 -13.48
CA CYS A 82 -2.94 12.04 -13.44
C CYS A 82 -3.53 12.45 -14.80
N LYS A 83 -2.93 13.45 -15.46
CA LYS A 83 -3.33 13.89 -16.81
C LYS A 83 -3.18 12.78 -17.85
N SER A 84 -2.07 12.04 -17.82
CA SER A 84 -1.85 10.93 -18.76
C SER A 84 -2.84 9.79 -18.60
N GLN A 85 -3.27 9.53 -17.36
CA GLN A 85 -4.25 8.50 -17.02
C GLN A 85 -5.70 9.00 -17.19
N GLN A 86 -5.90 10.28 -17.52
CA GLN A 86 -7.21 10.93 -17.65
C GLN A 86 -8.09 10.72 -16.40
N LEU A 87 -7.48 10.85 -15.22
CA LEU A 87 -8.20 10.66 -13.97
C LEU A 87 -9.27 11.75 -13.79
N GLY A 88 -10.48 11.34 -13.39
CA GLY A 88 -11.52 12.29 -12.97
C GLY A 88 -11.19 12.96 -11.64
N GLU A 89 -11.91 14.05 -11.31
CA GLU A 89 -11.61 14.90 -10.14
C GLU A 89 -11.53 14.12 -8.82
N LEU A 90 -12.48 13.22 -8.55
CA LEU A 90 -12.47 12.41 -7.32
C LEU A 90 -11.24 11.50 -7.26
N ALA A 91 -10.85 10.89 -8.38
CA ALA A 91 -9.66 10.06 -8.45
C ALA A 91 -8.40 10.91 -8.27
N GLU A 92 -8.31 12.09 -8.89
CA GLU A 92 -7.21 13.01 -8.64
C GLU A 92 -7.11 13.42 -7.17
N MET A 93 -8.23 13.72 -6.52
CA MET A 93 -8.27 14.06 -5.09
C MET A 93 -7.81 12.90 -4.22
N ALA A 94 -8.26 11.68 -4.53
CA ALA A 94 -7.79 10.48 -3.84
C ALA A 94 -6.28 10.26 -4.05
N TRP A 95 -5.76 10.55 -5.24
CA TRP A 95 -4.33 10.52 -5.50
C TRP A 95 -3.58 11.63 -4.78
N LYS A 96 -4.11 12.84 -4.64
CA LYS A 96 -3.40 13.95 -3.98
C LYS A 96 -3.44 13.85 -2.45
N HIS A 97 -4.56 13.40 -1.89
CA HIS A 97 -4.84 13.56 -0.45
C HIS A 97 -5.27 12.27 0.25
N GLY A 98 -5.62 11.23 -0.51
CA GLY A 98 -6.15 9.99 0.05
C GLY A 98 -5.11 9.22 0.86
N ILE A 99 -5.55 8.65 1.97
CA ILE A 99 -4.76 7.76 2.83
C ILE A 99 -4.76 6.37 2.18
N VAL A 100 -3.60 5.83 1.88
CA VAL A 100 -3.50 4.47 1.34
C VAL A 100 -3.43 3.49 2.50
N CYS A 101 -4.32 2.51 2.49
CA CYS A 101 -4.43 1.50 3.53
C CYS A 101 -4.03 0.14 2.97
N TYR A 102 -3.15 -0.57 3.68
CA TYR A 102 -2.77 -1.94 3.36
C TYR A 102 -3.12 -2.88 4.50
N GLU A 103 -3.73 -4.01 4.14
CA GLU A 103 -3.93 -5.15 5.02
C GLU A 103 -3.43 -6.41 4.30
N VAL A 104 -2.91 -7.37 5.07
CA VAL A 104 -2.54 -8.69 4.53
C VAL A 104 -3.26 -9.75 5.35
N LYS A 105 -4.09 -10.56 4.68
CA LYS A 105 -4.86 -11.65 5.29
C LYS A 105 -4.67 -12.91 4.44
N ASP A 106 -4.22 -13.99 5.05
CA ASP A 106 -4.03 -15.29 4.38
C ASP A 106 -3.21 -15.22 3.07
N GLY A 107 -2.17 -14.37 3.04
CA GLY A 107 -1.33 -14.17 1.86
C GLY A 107 -1.95 -13.31 0.76
N ILE A 108 -3.13 -12.74 1.00
CA ILE A 108 -3.83 -11.79 0.13
C ILE A 108 -3.54 -10.38 0.60
N VAL A 109 -3.04 -9.54 -0.31
CA VAL A 109 -2.84 -8.11 -0.05
C VAL A 109 -4.12 -7.36 -0.41
N HIS A 110 -4.75 -6.75 0.57
CA HIS A 110 -5.87 -5.84 0.41
C HIS A 110 -5.34 -4.40 0.42
N VAL A 111 -5.76 -3.61 -0.56
CA VAL A 111 -5.44 -2.18 -0.62
C VAL A 111 -6.68 -1.37 -0.95
N HIS A 112 -6.85 -0.26 -0.25
CA HIS A 112 -7.84 0.77 -0.59
C HIS A 112 -7.28 2.16 -0.30
N THR A 113 -7.99 3.17 -0.76
CA THR A 113 -7.70 4.58 -0.44
C THR A 113 -8.85 5.16 0.37
N GLU A 114 -8.57 5.78 1.50
CA GLU A 114 -9.56 6.53 2.29
C GLU A 114 -9.49 8.01 1.93
N LEU A 115 -10.64 8.61 1.61
CA LEU A 115 -10.79 10.05 1.36
C LEU A 115 -12.15 10.50 1.88
N LEU A 116 -12.16 11.49 2.78
CA LEU A 116 -13.40 12.03 3.41
C LEU A 116 -14.27 10.90 3.99
N ASP A 117 -13.65 10.02 4.78
CA ASP A 117 -14.27 8.85 5.45
C ASP A 117 -14.91 7.81 4.50
N LYS A 118 -14.64 7.91 3.20
CA LYS A 118 -15.06 6.92 2.21
C LYS A 118 -13.89 6.07 1.75
N LYS A 119 -14.14 4.76 1.60
CA LYS A 119 -13.20 3.82 0.98
C LYS A 119 -13.37 3.85 -0.54
N LEU A 120 -12.27 4.05 -1.25
CA LEU A 120 -12.16 4.13 -2.70
C LEU A 120 -11.10 3.14 -3.20
N ASN A 121 -11.10 2.83 -4.51
CA ASN A 121 -10.04 2.09 -5.20
C ASN A 121 -9.65 0.75 -4.54
N PHE A 122 -10.64 -0.04 -4.14
CA PHE A 122 -10.42 -1.34 -3.51
C PHE A 122 -9.79 -2.33 -4.51
N ASN A 123 -8.65 -2.92 -4.14
CA ASN A 123 -8.00 -3.98 -4.90
C ASN A 123 -7.50 -5.08 -3.96
N THR A 124 -7.52 -6.32 -4.48
CA THR A 124 -6.98 -7.50 -3.79
C THR A 124 -5.98 -8.21 -4.68
N PHE A 125 -4.83 -8.57 -4.13
CA PHE A 125 -3.78 -9.25 -4.86
C PHE A 125 -3.36 -10.54 -4.15
N ASN A 126 -3.53 -11.66 -4.84
CA ASN A 126 -2.93 -12.93 -4.42
C ASN A 126 -1.46 -12.94 -4.84
N LEU A 127 -0.56 -13.05 -3.86
CA LEU A 127 0.88 -13.02 -4.12
C LEU A 127 1.32 -14.23 -4.95
N GLY A 128 2.07 -13.96 -6.02
CA GLY A 128 2.59 -14.98 -6.95
C GLY A 128 1.56 -15.51 -7.95
N VAL A 129 0.28 -15.14 -7.83
CA VAL A 129 -0.78 -15.60 -8.73
C VAL A 129 -0.92 -14.63 -9.90
N ARG A 130 -0.79 -15.17 -11.11
CA ARG A 130 -1.07 -14.43 -12.35
C ARG A 130 -2.57 -14.47 -12.65
N ILE A 131 -3.14 -13.32 -12.94
CA ILE A 131 -4.54 -13.14 -13.34
C ILE A 131 -4.56 -12.62 -14.78
N GLU A 132 -5.26 -13.31 -15.68
CA GLU A 132 -5.41 -12.88 -17.07
C GLU A 132 -6.74 -12.13 -17.25
N LYS A 133 -6.70 -10.98 -17.94
CA LYS A 133 -7.88 -10.15 -18.22
C LYS A 133 -7.80 -9.61 -19.64
N GLY A 134 -8.63 -10.16 -20.53
CA GLY A 134 -8.60 -9.80 -21.94
C GLY A 134 -7.25 -10.15 -22.57
N GLN A 135 -6.54 -9.15 -23.10
CA GLN A 135 -5.24 -9.32 -23.77
C GLN A 135 -4.03 -9.04 -22.85
N SER A 136 -4.25 -8.87 -21.54
CA SER A 136 -3.21 -8.61 -20.57
C SER A 136 -3.23 -9.58 -19.39
N SER A 137 -2.10 -9.67 -18.69
CA SER A 137 -1.97 -10.39 -17.42
C SER A 137 -1.47 -9.45 -16.34
N VAL A 138 -1.96 -9.64 -15.12
CA VAL A 138 -1.53 -8.92 -13.92
C VAL A 138 -0.95 -9.92 -12.94
N ILE A 139 0.20 -9.60 -12.35
CA ILE A 139 0.81 -10.39 -11.28
C ILE A 139 1.33 -9.47 -10.18
N CYS A 140 1.11 -9.86 -8.92
CA CYS A 140 1.69 -9.21 -7.76
C CYS A 140 2.70 -10.16 -7.12
N ARG A 141 3.94 -9.73 -6.89
CA ARG A 141 5.01 -10.56 -6.33
C ARG A 141 5.98 -9.75 -5.49
N ILE A 142 6.71 -10.44 -4.62
CA ILE A 142 7.77 -9.83 -3.81
C ILE A 142 9.11 -10.09 -4.47
N GLU A 143 9.88 -9.04 -4.72
CA GLU A 143 11.25 -9.15 -5.23
C GLU A 143 12.14 -8.14 -4.49
N ASN A 144 13.26 -8.61 -3.92
CA ASN A 144 14.22 -7.77 -3.17
C ASN A 144 13.55 -6.92 -2.08
N ASN A 145 12.66 -7.53 -1.30
CA ASN A 145 11.86 -6.88 -0.27
C ASN A 145 11.00 -5.70 -0.78
N LYS A 146 10.52 -5.79 -2.03
CA LYS A 146 9.56 -4.85 -2.63
C LYS A 146 8.32 -5.58 -3.08
N LEU A 147 7.16 -4.99 -2.88
CA LEU A 147 5.89 -5.49 -3.40
C LEU A 147 5.65 -4.88 -4.77
N ASN A 148 5.80 -5.70 -5.81
CA ASN A 148 5.70 -5.27 -7.19
C ASN A 148 4.44 -5.82 -7.85
N THR A 149 3.68 -4.95 -8.49
CA THR A 149 2.54 -5.31 -9.34
C THR A 149 2.87 -4.95 -10.77
N PHE A 150 2.75 -5.91 -11.69
CA PHE A 150 3.03 -5.72 -13.11
C PHE A 150 1.80 -6.04 -13.93
N CYS A 151 1.60 -5.31 -15.01
CA CYS A 151 0.68 -5.70 -16.07
C CYS A 151 1.45 -5.84 -17.38
N THR A 152 1.28 -6.97 -18.05
CA THR A 152 1.94 -7.27 -19.33
C THR A 152 0.92 -7.68 -20.38
N LYS A 153 1.24 -7.47 -21.66
CA LYS A 153 0.47 -8.05 -22.76
C LYS A 153 0.72 -9.56 -22.85
N LEU A 154 -0.32 -10.34 -23.14
CA LEU A 154 -0.20 -11.79 -23.29
C LEU A 154 0.57 -12.19 -24.55
N ILE A 155 0.45 -11.40 -25.63
CA ILE A 155 1.02 -11.75 -26.94
C ILE A 155 2.54 -11.72 -26.98
N ASP A 156 3.17 -10.74 -26.34
CA ASP A 156 4.60 -10.46 -26.45
C ASP A 156 5.29 -10.23 -25.09
N GLY A 157 4.53 -10.25 -23.99
CA GLY A 157 5.06 -10.00 -22.65
C GLY A 157 5.41 -8.54 -22.36
N THR A 158 5.11 -7.60 -23.26
CA THR A 158 5.42 -6.17 -23.09
C THR A 158 4.75 -5.63 -21.83
N GLU A 159 5.52 -4.98 -20.97
CA GLU A 159 5.00 -4.30 -19.78
C GLU A 159 4.16 -3.09 -20.15
N LEU A 160 2.91 -3.08 -19.70
CA LEU A 160 1.97 -1.98 -19.86
C LEU A 160 2.13 -0.97 -18.72
N TRP A 161 2.22 -1.47 -17.50
CA TRP A 161 2.43 -0.66 -16.31
C TRP A 161 3.03 -1.49 -15.17
N ARG A 162 3.64 -0.77 -14.22
CA ARG A 162 4.23 -1.33 -13.00
C ARG A 162 3.95 -0.43 -11.82
N VAL A 163 3.71 -1.05 -10.67
CA VAL A 163 3.69 -0.37 -9.38
C VAL A 163 4.64 -1.08 -8.42
N GLU A 164 5.70 -0.39 -8.02
CA GLU A 164 6.65 -0.87 -7.02
C GLU A 164 6.38 -0.20 -5.67
N ARG A 165 6.36 -0.97 -4.59
CA ARG A 165 6.12 -0.49 -3.23
C ARG A 165 7.21 -1.01 -2.30
N PHE A 166 7.82 -0.12 -1.54
CA PHE A 166 8.89 -0.48 -0.59
C PHE A 166 8.96 0.52 0.56
N ILE A 167 9.59 0.10 1.65
CA ILE A 167 9.88 0.99 2.78
C ILE A 167 11.30 1.52 2.64
N GLN A 168 11.47 2.82 2.81
CA GLN A 168 12.77 3.47 2.83
C GLN A 168 12.77 4.59 3.87
N ASN A 169 13.64 4.49 4.88
CA ASN A 169 13.77 5.44 5.98
C ASN A 169 12.44 5.68 6.69
N GLY A 170 11.73 4.60 7.03
CA GLY A 170 10.43 4.62 7.69
C GLY A 170 9.25 5.08 6.83
N LYS A 171 9.50 5.45 5.56
CA LYS A 171 8.46 5.93 4.63
C LYS A 171 8.07 4.85 3.65
N LEU A 172 6.78 4.78 3.33
CA LEU A 172 6.33 4.01 2.18
C LEU A 172 6.62 4.81 0.91
N VAL A 173 7.34 4.20 -0.02
CA VAL A 173 7.61 4.74 -1.34
C VAL A 173 6.84 3.92 -2.36
N ILE A 174 6.07 4.59 -3.22
CA ILE A 174 5.33 3.96 -4.32
C ILE A 174 5.80 4.57 -5.64
N LEU A 175 6.31 3.72 -6.54
CA LEU A 175 6.68 4.08 -7.90
C LEU A 175 5.61 3.55 -8.84
N ASN A 176 4.85 4.45 -9.47
CA ASN A 176 3.86 4.12 -10.49
C ASN A 176 4.45 4.43 -11.85
N GLN A 177 4.53 3.44 -12.73
CA GLN A 177 5.04 3.58 -14.08
C GLN A 177 4.00 3.12 -15.09
N PHE A 178 3.73 3.97 -16.08
CA PHE A 178 2.86 3.67 -17.22
C PHE A 178 3.55 4.15 -18.50
N GLY A 179 4.02 3.20 -19.32
CA GLY A 179 4.94 3.51 -20.42
C GLY A 179 6.19 4.24 -19.94
N GLU A 180 6.45 5.42 -20.52
CA GLU A 180 7.59 6.28 -20.16
C GLU A 180 7.33 7.19 -18.95
N ILE A 181 6.07 7.29 -18.49
CA ILE A 181 5.70 8.19 -17.40
C ILE A 181 5.90 7.47 -16.07
N LYS A 182 6.74 8.06 -15.22
CA LYS A 182 6.99 7.61 -13.86
C LYS A 182 6.57 8.64 -12.84
N CYS A 183 5.69 8.25 -11.92
CA CYS A 183 5.30 8.99 -10.74
C CYS A 183 5.86 8.32 -9.49
N GLU A 184 6.63 9.07 -8.71
CA GLU A 184 7.19 8.62 -7.44
C GLU A 184 6.46 9.32 -6.30
N ARG A 185 5.99 8.56 -5.32
CA ARG A 185 5.16 9.04 -4.22
C ARG A 185 5.74 8.59 -2.88
N TYR A 186 5.80 9.49 -1.92
CA TYR A 186 6.28 9.23 -0.57
C TYR A 186 5.15 9.42 0.42
N TYR A 187 5.10 8.53 1.42
CA TYR A 187 4.06 8.51 2.43
C TYR A 187 4.65 8.33 3.82
N GLU A 188 3.97 8.91 4.79
CA GLU A 188 4.24 8.72 6.22
C GLU A 188 3.15 7.86 6.84
N ARG A 189 3.55 7.03 7.79
CA ARG A 189 2.63 6.17 8.52
C ARG A 189 1.75 7.04 9.42
N ILE A 190 0.46 6.74 9.45
CA ILE A 190 -0.47 7.29 10.43
C ILE A 190 -0.41 6.39 11.66
N VAL A 191 -0.07 6.98 12.81
CA VAL A 191 -0.04 6.32 14.12
C VAL A 191 -1.41 6.46 14.77
#